data_AF-A2FFZ5-F1
#
_entry.id   AF-A2FFZ5-F1
#
_cell.length_a   1.000
_cell.length_b   1.000
_cell.length_c   1.000
_cell.angle_alpha   90.00
_cell.angle_beta   90.00
_cell.angle_gamma   90.00
#
_symmetry.space_group_name_H-M   'P 1'
#
loop_
_entity.id
_entity.type
_entity.pdbx_description
1 polymer ?
#
loop_
_entity_poly.entity_id
_entity_poly.type
_entity_poly.pdbx_seq_one_letter_code
_entity_poly.pdbx_strand_id
1 'polypeptide(L)'
;MQLPLFIKVLPLLIKMLLLFIKMLPLFNKVIPLFFKVLPLLIKMLLLFIKMLPLFNKVIPLFFKVLPLLIKMLPHSIMQLPLLIKMLPLFIKMLPLFNKVLPLFIMQLPLLIKMLPLLIKVLPLFIKMLPLFIKMLPLFNKVIPLFFKVLPLLIKMLPHSIMQLPLLIKMLPLFIKMLPLFNKVLPLFIMQLPLYIMQLPLFNKVLPLFIMQLPL
;
A
#
# COMPACT_ATOMS: atom_id res chain seq x y z
N MET A 1 7.76 -25.55 -34.38
CA MET A 1 8.15 -24.31 -33.65
C MET A 1 7.54 -24.20 -32.23
N GLN A 2 7.44 -25.28 -31.44
CA GLN A 2 6.73 -25.27 -30.14
C GLN A 2 7.64 -25.26 -28.90
N LEU A 3 8.79 -25.93 -28.99
CA LEU A 3 9.82 -25.94 -27.95
C LEU A 3 10.41 -24.54 -27.60
N PRO A 4 10.65 -23.61 -28.55
CA PRO A 4 11.39 -22.39 -28.25
C PRO A 4 10.62 -21.37 -27.40
N LEU A 5 9.28 -21.44 -27.37
CA LEU A 5 8.46 -20.51 -26.59
C LEU A 5 8.34 -20.96 -25.13
N PHE A 6 8.16 -22.26 -24.88
CA PHE A 6 8.15 -22.82 -23.52
C PHE A 6 9.51 -22.67 -22.84
N ILE A 7 10.60 -22.93 -23.56
CA ILE A 7 11.98 -22.71 -23.09
C ILE A 7 12.23 -21.22 -22.77
N LYS A 8 11.58 -20.28 -23.46
CA LYS A 8 11.70 -18.83 -23.16
C LYS A 8 10.93 -18.39 -21.92
N VAL A 9 9.82 -19.05 -21.58
CA VAL A 9 8.93 -18.71 -20.46
C VAL A 9 9.45 -19.26 -19.13
N LEU A 10 10.02 -20.47 -19.15
CA LEU A 10 10.45 -21.19 -17.95
C LEU A 10 11.49 -20.40 -17.10
N PRO A 11 12.56 -19.78 -17.68
CA PRO A 11 13.52 -18.99 -16.91
C PRO A 11 12.92 -17.75 -16.25
N LEU A 12 11.93 -17.12 -16.91
CA LEU A 12 11.22 -15.95 -16.39
C LEU A 12 10.33 -16.33 -15.19
N LEU A 13 9.65 -17.48 -15.24
CA LEU A 13 8.88 -18.02 -14.12
C LEU A 13 9.76 -18.35 -12.93
N ILE A 14 10.90 -19.02 -13.15
CA ILE A 14 11.85 -19.36 -12.09
C ILE A 14 12.37 -18.08 -11.41
N LYS A 15 12.71 -17.05 -12.20
CA LYS A 15 13.19 -15.76 -11.68
C LYS A 15 12.13 -15.03 -10.86
N MET A 16 10.87 -15.05 -11.31
CA MET A 16 9.72 -14.53 -10.58
C MET A 16 9.47 -15.27 -9.27
N LEU A 17 9.47 -16.60 -9.31
CA LEU A 17 9.29 -17.44 -8.13
C LEU A 17 10.37 -17.17 -7.08
N LEU A 18 11.63 -17.06 -7.52
CA LEU A 18 12.75 -16.73 -6.65
C LEU A 18 12.59 -15.36 -5.97
N LEU A 19 12.14 -14.34 -6.71
CA LEU A 19 11.84 -13.01 -6.17
C LEU A 19 10.68 -13.06 -5.17
N PHE A 20 9.64 -13.85 -5.42
CA PHE A 20 8.52 -14.05 -4.52
C PHE A 20 8.94 -14.74 -3.22
N ILE A 21 9.74 -15.81 -3.31
CA ILE A 21 10.31 -16.51 -2.15
C ILE A 21 11.16 -15.56 -1.31
N LYS A 22 11.96 -14.69 -1.94
CA LYS A 22 12.78 -13.69 -1.25
C LYS A 22 11.95 -12.63 -0.50
N MET A 23 10.72 -12.40 -0.96
CA MET A 23 9.78 -11.43 -0.40
C MET A 23 8.93 -12.00 0.74
N LEU A 24 8.64 -13.30 0.70
CA LEU A 24 7.83 -14.00 1.70
C LEU A 24 8.25 -13.72 3.16
N PRO A 25 9.54 -13.81 3.56
CA PRO A 25 9.93 -13.54 4.94
C PRO A 25 9.74 -12.07 5.35
N LEU A 26 9.80 -11.13 4.41
CA LEU A 26 9.53 -9.71 4.67
C LEU A 26 8.04 -9.47 4.87
N PHE A 27 7.18 -10.06 4.03
CA PHE A 27 5.74 -10.00 4.18
C PHE A 27 5.27 -10.61 5.50
N ASN A 28 5.80 -11.77 5.88
CA ASN A 28 5.48 -12.40 7.16
C ASN A 28 5.82 -11.52 8.37
N LYS A 29 6.77 -10.57 8.23
CA LYS A 29 7.07 -9.57 9.26
C LYS A 29 6.19 -8.34 9.19
N VAL A 30 5.84 -7.88 7.99
CA VAL A 30 5.05 -6.65 7.77
C VAL A 30 3.57 -6.87 8.10
N ILE A 31 3.00 -8.01 7.68
CA ILE A 31 1.56 -8.30 7.80
C ILE A 31 1.08 -8.23 9.26
N PRO A 32 1.74 -8.87 10.25
CA PRO A 32 1.32 -8.78 11.64
C PRO A 32 1.42 -7.37 12.22
N LEU A 33 2.45 -6.60 11.82
CA LEU A 33 2.61 -5.20 12.25
C LEU A 33 1.49 -4.33 11.68
N PHE A 34 1.12 -4.54 10.41
CA PHE A 34 0.03 -3.83 9.76
C PHE A 34 -1.31 -4.09 10.47
N PHE A 35 -1.62 -5.35 10.78
CA PHE A 35 -2.84 -5.69 11.53
C PHE A 35 -2.87 -5.10 12.95
N LYS A 36 -1.71 -4.87 13.58
CA LYS A 36 -1.65 -4.16 14.87
C LYS A 36 -1.93 -2.66 14.73
N VAL A 37 -1.45 -2.03 13.66
CA VAL A 37 -1.61 -0.58 13.41
C VAL A 37 -3.03 -0.24 12.93
N LEU A 38 -3.66 -1.11 12.14
CA LEU A 38 -4.92 -0.86 11.45
C LEU A 38 -6.08 -0.44 12.38
N PRO A 39 -6.37 -1.10 13.52
CA PRO A 39 -7.46 -0.70 14.40
C PRO A 39 -7.25 0.70 15.01
N LEU A 40 -6.00 1.04 15.35
CA LEU A 40 -5.63 2.35 15.88
C LEU A 40 -5.83 3.46 14.82
N LEU A 41 -5.51 3.18 13.54
CA LEU A 41 -5.73 4.13 12.44
C LEU A 41 -7.22 4.39 12.24
N ILE A 42 -8.05 3.34 12.26
CA ILE A 42 -9.51 3.47 12.14
C ILE A 42 -10.07 4.32 13.29
N LYS A 43 -9.59 4.08 14.52
CA LYS A 43 -10.02 4.85 15.71
C LYS A 43 -9.62 6.33 15.63
N MET A 44 -8.41 6.63 15.16
CA MET A 44 -7.99 8.02 14.92
C MET A 44 -8.82 8.68 13.83
N LEU A 45 -9.05 8.01 12.70
CA LEU A 45 -9.86 8.54 11.61
C LEU A 45 -11.25 8.95 12.11
N LEU A 46 -11.88 8.11 12.93
CA LEU A 46 -13.18 8.41 13.53
C LEU A 46 -13.13 9.64 14.45
N LEU A 47 -12.06 9.81 15.22
CA LEU A 47 -11.85 10.99 16.08
C LEU A 47 -11.64 12.27 15.23
N PHE A 48 -10.88 12.19 14.15
CA PHE A 48 -10.71 13.30 13.21
C PHE A 48 -12.02 13.71 12.54
N ILE A 49 -12.83 12.74 12.10
CA ILE A 49 -14.17 13.01 11.55
C ILE A 49 -15.04 13.76 12.57
N LYS A 50 -14.99 13.36 13.86
CA LYS A 50 -15.70 14.07 14.94
C LYS A 50 -15.20 15.49 15.19
N MET A 51 -13.92 15.76 14.93
CA MET A 51 -13.30 17.07 15.07
C MET A 51 -13.59 18.02 13.90
N LEU A 52 -13.83 17.47 12.70
CA LEU A 52 -14.08 18.24 11.47
C LEU A 52 -15.13 19.36 11.61
N PRO A 53 -16.33 19.13 12.20
CA PRO A 53 -17.31 20.21 12.37
C PRO A 53 -16.85 21.32 13.34
N LEU A 54 -15.99 21.01 14.31
CA LEU A 54 -15.40 22.01 15.21
C LEU A 54 -14.35 22.84 14.47
N PHE A 55 -13.48 22.20 13.69
CA PHE A 55 -12.51 22.90 12.84
C PHE A 55 -13.19 23.84 11.84
N ASN A 56 -14.26 23.38 11.18
CA ASN A 56 -15.01 24.21 10.24
C ASN A 56 -15.62 25.47 10.89
N LYS A 57 -15.85 25.46 12.22
CA LYS A 57 -16.31 26.63 12.98
C LYS A 57 -15.16 27.53 13.42
N VAL A 58 -14.01 26.94 13.79
CA VAL A 58 -12.83 27.67 14.29
C VAL A 58 -12.06 28.34 13.15
N ILE A 59 -11.88 27.68 12.01
CA ILE A 59 -11.07 28.18 10.89
C ILE A 59 -11.55 29.56 10.40
N PRO A 60 -12.85 29.81 10.13
CA PRO A 60 -13.33 31.12 9.71
C PRO A 60 -13.15 32.21 10.77
N LEU A 61 -13.31 31.86 12.06
CA LEU A 61 -13.09 32.80 13.17
C LEU A 61 -11.60 33.15 13.28
N PHE A 62 -10.72 32.16 13.11
CA PHE A 62 -9.28 32.36 13.10
C PHE A 62 -8.84 33.31 11.96
N PHE A 63 -9.33 33.11 10.73
CA PHE A 63 -9.05 34.02 9.61
C PHE A 63 -9.60 35.43 9.80
N LYS A 64 -10.64 35.63 10.61
CA LYS A 64 -11.10 36.97 10.98
C LYS A 64 -10.22 37.62 12.04
N VAL A 65 -9.70 36.84 12.99
CA VAL A 65 -8.87 37.34 14.09
C VAL A 65 -7.42 37.59 13.65
N LEU A 66 -6.86 36.75 12.77
CA LEU A 66 -5.45 36.82 12.35
C LEU A 66 -5.04 38.18 11.74
N PRO A 67 -5.80 38.78 10.79
CA PRO A 67 -5.47 40.10 10.27
C PRO A 67 -5.61 41.22 11.30
N LEU A 68 -6.54 41.08 12.26
CA LEU A 68 -6.72 42.03 13.37
C LEU A 68 -5.53 41.99 14.33
N LEU A 69 -5.02 40.79 14.64
CA LEU A 69 -3.81 40.58 15.45
C LEU A 69 -2.57 41.20 14.80
N ILE A 70 -2.41 41.04 13.48
CA ILE A 70 -1.27 41.59 12.75
C ILE A 70 -1.34 43.12 12.64
N LYS A 71 -2.54 43.71 12.53
CA LYS A 71 -2.72 45.16 12.35
C LYS A 71 -2.60 45.98 13.63
N MET A 72 -2.87 45.43 14.81
CA MET A 72 -3.01 46.25 16.02
C MET A 72 -2.40 45.60 17.26
N LEU A 73 -1.14 45.95 17.55
CA LEU A 73 -0.56 45.80 18.88
C LEU A 73 -1.12 46.79 19.94
N PRO A 74 -1.69 47.99 19.61
CA PRO A 74 -2.19 48.91 20.64
C PRO A 74 -3.72 48.93 20.89
N HIS A 75 -4.55 48.07 20.26
CA HIS A 75 -6.02 48.07 20.41
C HIS A 75 -6.60 46.67 20.73
N SER A 76 -6.08 46.05 21.80
CA SER A 76 -6.47 44.71 22.27
C SER A 76 -7.98 44.52 22.53
N ILE A 77 -8.75 45.59 22.70
CA ILE A 77 -10.18 45.56 23.05
C ILE A 77 -11.07 45.02 21.92
N MET A 78 -10.79 45.33 20.64
CA MET A 78 -11.64 44.89 19.52
C MET A 78 -11.57 43.39 19.23
N GLN A 79 -10.52 42.71 19.70
CA GLN A 79 -10.31 41.28 19.46
C GLN A 79 -10.95 40.40 20.55
N LEU A 80 -11.20 40.97 21.74
CA LEU A 80 -11.74 40.27 22.91
C LEU A 80 -13.04 39.51 22.61
N PRO A 81 -14.05 40.08 21.90
CA PRO A 81 -15.31 39.39 21.64
C PRO A 81 -15.16 38.16 20.75
N LEU A 82 -14.24 38.20 19.77
CA LEU A 82 -13.99 37.07 18.87
C LEU A 82 -13.17 35.98 19.58
N LEU A 83 -12.21 36.35 20.43
CA LEU A 83 -11.46 35.40 21.27
C LEU A 83 -12.38 34.69 22.27
N ILE A 84 -13.29 35.43 22.92
CA ILE A 84 -14.31 34.87 23.82
C ILE A 84 -15.23 33.89 23.06
N LYS A 85 -15.58 34.17 21.80
CA LYS A 85 -16.36 33.23 20.97
C LYS A 85 -15.58 31.97 20.58
N MET A 86 -14.26 32.04 20.44
CA MET A 86 -13.43 30.88 20.12
C MET A 86 -13.15 29.99 21.33
N LEU A 87 -13.07 30.56 22.54
CA LEU A 87 -12.70 29.84 23.77
C LEU A 87 -13.54 28.57 24.02
N PRO A 88 -14.90 28.59 23.93
CA PRO A 88 -15.71 27.38 24.12
C PRO A 88 -15.48 26.31 23.07
N LEU A 89 -15.14 26.70 21.82
CA LEU A 89 -14.82 25.76 20.75
C LEU A 89 -13.49 25.05 21.03
N PHE A 90 -12.47 25.79 21.50
CA PHE A 90 -11.21 25.20 21.92
C PHE A 90 -11.37 24.26 23.12
N ILE A 91 -12.16 24.65 24.13
CA ILE A 91 -12.47 23.79 25.28
C ILE A 91 -13.14 22.48 24.82
N LYS A 92 -14.06 22.54 23.85
CA LYS A 92 -14.70 21.33 23.28
C LYS A 92 -13.74 20.45 22.47
N MET A 93 -12.71 21.03 21.86
CA MET A 93 -11.69 20.29 21.11
C MET A 93 -10.64 19.62 22.01
N LEU A 94 -10.31 20.22 23.15
CA LEU A 94 -9.30 19.71 24.10
C LEU A 94 -9.46 18.21 24.47
N PRO A 95 -10.65 17.72 24.88
CA PRO A 95 -10.81 16.30 25.23
C PRO A 95 -10.66 15.34 24.04
N LEU A 96 -10.90 15.82 22.81
CA LEU A 96 -10.70 15.03 21.60
C LEU A 96 -9.20 14.96 21.25
N PHE A 97 -8.46 16.05 21.40
CA PHE A 97 -6.99 16.04 21.30
C PHE A 97 -6.34 15.10 22.32
N ASN A 98 -6.80 15.12 23.57
CA ASN A 98 -6.32 14.21 24.61
C ASN A 98 -6.60 12.72 24.31
N LYS A 99 -7.58 12.41 23.44
CA LYS A 99 -7.85 11.04 22.98
C LYS A 99 -7.00 10.66 21.76
N VAL A 100 -6.65 11.61 20.92
CA VAL A 100 -5.86 11.38 19.70
C VAL A 100 -4.37 11.23 20.03
N LEU A 101 -3.84 12.06 20.94
CA LEU A 101 -2.42 12.07 21.29
C LEU A 101 -1.91 10.67 21.70
N PRO A 102 -2.52 9.94 22.67
CA PRO A 102 -2.02 8.63 23.09
C PRO A 102 -2.07 7.56 22.00
N LEU A 103 -3.05 7.65 21.08
CA LEU A 103 -3.16 6.71 19.95
C LEU A 103 -1.97 6.87 18.99
N PHE A 104 -1.52 8.09 18.77
CA PHE A 104 -0.31 8.36 17.99
C PHE A 104 0.95 7.83 18.69
N ILE A 105 1.09 8.06 20.00
CA ILE A 105 2.23 7.54 20.79
C ILE A 105 2.31 6.02 20.66
N MET A 106 1.17 5.32 20.76
CA MET A 106 1.13 3.86 20.65
C MET A 106 1.49 3.33 19.25
N GLN A 107 1.17 4.08 18.19
CA GLN A 107 1.46 3.65 16.82
C GLN A 107 2.93 3.89 16.44
N LEU A 108 3.56 4.94 16.97
CA LEU A 108 4.88 5.40 16.55
C LEU A 108 5.95 4.29 16.54
N PRO A 109 6.09 3.43 17.57
CA PRO A 109 7.10 2.37 17.56
C PRO A 109 6.83 1.30 16.49
N LEU A 110 5.56 1.00 16.20
CA LEU A 110 5.17 0.04 15.17
C LEU A 110 5.48 0.58 13.77
N LEU A 111 5.18 1.87 13.55
CA LEU A 111 5.51 2.59 12.33
C LEU A 111 7.03 2.58 12.08
N ILE A 112 7.85 2.92 13.08
CA ILE A 112 9.33 2.86 12.99
C ILE A 112 9.81 1.46 12.60
N LYS A 113 9.22 0.40 13.18
CA LYS A 113 9.58 -0.99 12.85
C LYS A 113 9.20 -1.41 11.43
N MET A 114 8.09 -0.87 10.89
CA MET A 114 7.63 -1.19 9.54
C MET A 114 8.48 -0.53 8.45
N LEU A 115 8.97 0.69 8.68
CA LEU A 115 9.65 1.50 7.68
C LEU A 115 10.85 0.78 7.01
N PRO A 116 11.83 0.20 7.75
CA PRO A 116 12.94 -0.54 7.14
C PRO A 116 12.49 -1.76 6.32
N LEU A 117 11.38 -2.40 6.71
CA LEU A 117 10.84 -3.55 5.98
C LEU A 117 10.23 -3.11 4.64
N LEU A 118 9.51 -1.99 4.63
CA LEU A 118 8.95 -1.40 3.40
C LEU A 118 10.04 -0.98 2.42
N ILE A 119 11.13 -0.37 2.92
CA ILE A 119 12.30 0.00 2.11
C ILE A 119 12.93 -1.24 1.45
N LYS A 120 13.02 -2.37 2.17
CA LYS A 120 13.57 -3.62 1.63
C LYS A 120 12.68 -4.28 0.59
N VAL A 121 11.37 -4.12 0.74
CA VAL A 121 10.33 -4.70 -0.13
C VAL A 121 10.22 -3.96 -1.47
N LEU A 122 10.36 -2.63 -1.46
CA LEU A 122 10.14 -1.79 -2.64
C LEU A 122 11.02 -2.14 -3.86
N PRO A 123 12.35 -2.34 -3.74
CA PRO A 123 13.21 -2.73 -4.87
C PRO A 123 12.83 -4.08 -5.49
N LEU A 124 12.28 -5.00 -4.70
CA LEU A 124 11.86 -6.31 -5.15
C LEU A 124 10.55 -6.23 -5.96
N PHE A 125 9.62 -5.35 -5.54
CA PHE A 125 8.46 -4.98 -6.36
C PHE A 125 8.90 -4.38 -7.71
N ILE A 126 9.80 -3.39 -7.71
CA ILE A 126 10.30 -2.77 -8.94
C ILE A 126 10.94 -3.81 -9.88
N LYS A 127 11.67 -4.80 -9.34
CA LYS A 127 12.26 -5.89 -10.13
C LYS A 127 11.23 -6.89 -10.70
N MET A 128 10.12 -7.10 -10.02
CA MET A 128 9.06 -8.01 -10.49
C MET A 128 8.24 -7.41 -11.63
N LEU A 129 7.95 -6.11 -11.59
CA LEU A 129 7.11 -5.44 -12.57
C LEU A 129 7.46 -5.73 -14.06
N PRO A 130 8.71 -5.55 -14.51
CA PRO A 130 9.07 -5.84 -15.91
C PRO A 130 8.98 -7.34 -16.25
N LEU A 131 9.14 -8.23 -15.27
CA LEU A 131 8.98 -9.68 -15.48
C LEU A 131 7.51 -10.04 -15.72
N PHE A 132 6.59 -9.46 -14.95
CA PHE A 132 5.14 -9.61 -15.16
C PHE A 132 4.73 -9.12 -16.56
N ILE A 133 5.17 -7.92 -16.95
CA ILE A 133 4.88 -7.33 -18.27
C ILE A 133 5.41 -8.20 -19.41
N LYS A 134 6.65 -8.71 -19.28
CA LYS A 134 7.29 -9.54 -20.31
C LYS A 134 6.61 -10.92 -20.47
N MET A 135 6.04 -11.45 -19.39
CA MET A 135 5.39 -12.77 -19.38
C MET A 135 3.99 -12.75 -20.00
N LEU A 136 3.25 -11.65 -19.86
CA LEU A 136 1.88 -11.53 -20.35
C LEU A 136 1.68 -11.88 -21.83
N PRO A 137 2.42 -11.30 -22.78
CA PRO A 137 2.26 -11.64 -24.20
C PRO A 137 2.76 -13.06 -24.52
N LEU A 138 3.68 -13.62 -23.73
CA LEU A 138 4.18 -14.98 -23.91
C LEU A 138 3.10 -15.99 -23.53
N PHE A 139 2.40 -15.80 -22.42
CA PHE A 139 1.28 -16.65 -22.03
C PHE A 139 0.16 -16.62 -23.08
N ASN A 140 -0.22 -15.44 -23.58
CA ASN A 140 -1.23 -15.30 -24.63
C ASN A 140 -0.87 -16.04 -25.92
N LYS A 141 0.43 -16.21 -26.22
CA LYS A 141 0.91 -17.00 -27.37
C LYS A 141 0.98 -18.50 -27.09
N VAL A 142 1.36 -18.90 -25.87
CA VAL A 142 1.52 -20.32 -25.50
C VAL A 142 0.16 -21.01 -25.34
N ILE A 143 -0.85 -20.34 -24.79
CA ILE A 143 -2.17 -20.95 -24.51
C ILE A 143 -2.84 -21.51 -25.78
N PRO A 144 -3.00 -20.76 -26.88
CA PRO A 144 -3.64 -21.28 -28.10
C PRO A 144 -2.83 -22.39 -28.77
N LEU A 145 -1.50 -22.29 -28.74
CA LEU A 145 -0.60 -23.32 -29.28
C LEU A 145 -0.75 -24.63 -28.51
N PHE A 146 -0.88 -24.55 -27.19
CA PHE A 146 -1.08 -25.73 -26.35
C PHE A 146 -2.39 -26.46 -26.69
N PHE A 147 -3.48 -25.72 -26.85
CA PHE A 147 -4.78 -26.29 -27.27
C PHE A 147 -4.73 -26.95 -28.66
N LYS A 148 -3.84 -26.51 -29.56
CA LYS A 148 -3.62 -27.17 -30.86
C LYS A 148 -2.78 -28.45 -30.78
N VAL A 149 -1.85 -28.52 -29.84
CA VAL A 149 -0.94 -29.68 -29.67
C VAL A 149 -1.56 -30.77 -28.80
N LEU A 150 -2.44 -30.40 -27.88
CA LEU A 150 -3.12 -31.32 -26.97
C LEU A 150 -3.83 -32.48 -27.70
N PRO A 151 -4.60 -32.28 -28.79
CA PRO A 151 -5.25 -33.38 -29.51
C PRO A 151 -4.26 -34.27 -30.27
N LEU A 152 -3.16 -33.71 -30.78
CA LEU A 152 -2.08 -34.46 -31.45
C LEU A 152 -1.32 -35.35 -30.46
N LEU A 153 -1.03 -34.84 -29.26
CA LEU A 153 -0.44 -35.61 -28.17
C LEU A 153 -1.37 -36.73 -27.67
N ILE A 154 -2.68 -36.48 -27.60
CA ILE A 154 -3.69 -37.49 -27.27
C ILE A 154 -3.80 -38.56 -28.37
N LYS A 155 -3.51 -38.24 -29.64
CA LYS A 155 -3.44 -39.24 -30.73
C LYS A 155 -2.14 -40.06 -30.73
N MET A 156 -1.02 -39.48 -30.29
CA MET A 156 0.30 -40.13 -30.20
C MET A 156 0.47 -40.99 -28.92
N LEU A 157 -0.59 -41.09 -28.11
CA LEU A 157 -0.69 -41.80 -26.82
C LEU A 157 -0.05 -43.20 -26.77
N PRO A 158 -0.12 -44.05 -27.82
CA PRO A 158 0.45 -45.38 -27.76
C PRO A 158 1.99 -45.42 -27.68
N HIS A 159 2.69 -44.34 -28.05
CA HIS A 159 4.15 -44.35 -28.21
C HIS A 159 4.94 -43.47 -27.21
N SER A 160 4.29 -42.65 -26.37
CA SER A 160 5.00 -41.75 -25.46
C SER A 160 4.24 -41.47 -24.16
N ILE A 161 4.30 -42.40 -23.22
CA ILE A 161 3.49 -42.38 -21.97
C ILE A 161 4.05 -41.45 -20.87
N MET A 162 5.29 -40.96 -20.96
CA MET A 162 5.92 -40.29 -19.80
C MET A 162 5.70 -38.77 -19.67
N GLN A 163 5.51 -38.01 -20.76
CA GLN A 163 5.51 -36.52 -20.67
C GLN A 163 4.13 -35.86 -20.71
N LEU A 164 3.10 -36.60 -21.11
CA LEU A 164 1.72 -36.13 -21.23
C LEU A 164 1.08 -35.71 -19.89
N PRO A 165 1.22 -36.48 -18.78
CA PRO A 165 0.51 -36.16 -17.55
C PRO A 165 0.97 -34.85 -16.92
N LEU A 166 2.26 -34.52 -17.06
CA LEU A 166 2.84 -33.27 -16.58
C LEU A 166 2.35 -32.06 -17.38
N LEU A 167 2.31 -32.15 -18.72
CA LEU A 167 1.77 -31.09 -19.58
C LEU A 167 0.28 -30.84 -19.31
N ILE A 168 -0.52 -31.90 -19.25
CA ILE A 168 -1.96 -31.80 -18.96
C ILE A 168 -2.21 -31.23 -17.55
N LYS A 169 -1.40 -31.58 -16.54
CA LYS A 169 -1.50 -30.99 -15.19
C LYS A 169 -1.09 -29.51 -15.15
N MET A 170 -0.16 -29.08 -15.99
CA MET A 170 0.34 -27.70 -16.01
C MET A 170 -0.56 -26.74 -16.80
N LEU A 171 -1.38 -27.23 -17.74
CA LEU A 171 -2.30 -26.44 -18.55
C LEU A 171 -3.35 -25.66 -17.72
N PRO A 172 -4.13 -26.31 -16.82
CA PRO A 172 -5.08 -25.60 -15.97
C PRO A 172 -4.41 -24.56 -15.09
N LEU A 173 -3.20 -24.85 -14.61
CA LEU A 173 -2.39 -23.92 -13.81
C LEU A 173 -1.99 -22.69 -14.62
N PHE A 174 -1.51 -22.87 -15.85
CA PHE A 174 -1.15 -21.77 -16.75
C PHE A 174 -2.35 -20.88 -17.11
N ILE A 175 -3.46 -21.49 -17.49
CA ILE A 175 -4.69 -20.76 -17.85
C ILE A 175 -5.28 -20.05 -16.64
N LYS A 176 -5.22 -20.64 -15.44
CA LYS A 176 -5.70 -20.02 -14.20
C LYS A 176 -4.80 -18.88 -13.72
N MET A 177 -3.50 -18.92 -14.05
CA MET A 177 -2.55 -17.88 -13.70
C MET A 177 -2.70 -16.63 -14.59
N LEU A 178 -2.99 -16.75 -15.89
CA LEU A 178 -3.11 -15.59 -16.81
C LEU A 178 -4.07 -14.48 -16.32
N PRO A 179 -5.34 -14.76 -15.95
CA PRO A 179 -6.23 -13.74 -15.43
C PRO A 179 -5.78 -13.21 -14.06
N LEU A 180 -5.07 -14.03 -13.28
CA LEU A 180 -4.43 -13.62 -12.02
C LEU A 180 -3.30 -12.61 -12.29
N PHE A 181 -2.45 -12.84 -13.30
CA PHE A 181 -1.43 -11.90 -13.74
C PHE A 181 -2.03 -10.57 -14.23
N ASN A 182 -3.10 -10.63 -15.03
CA ASN A 182 -3.83 -9.44 -15.50
C ASN A 182 -4.51 -8.67 -14.37
N LYS A 183 -4.92 -9.33 -13.29
CA LYS A 183 -5.47 -8.67 -12.11
C LYS A 183 -4.39 -8.11 -11.19
N VAL A 184 -3.30 -8.85 -10.98
CA VAL A 184 -2.24 -8.48 -10.06
C VAL A 184 -1.35 -7.38 -10.64
N LEU A 185 -1.08 -7.36 -11.95
CA LEU A 185 -0.21 -6.35 -12.56
C LEU A 185 -0.72 -4.90 -12.33
N PRO A 186 -2.01 -4.56 -12.60
CA PRO A 186 -2.55 -3.24 -12.26
C PRO A 186 -2.51 -2.94 -10.77
N LEU A 187 -2.84 -3.91 -9.91
CA LEU A 187 -2.76 -3.74 -8.46
C LEU A 187 -1.32 -3.43 -8.00
N PHE A 188 -0.33 -4.09 -8.60
CA PHE A 188 1.09 -3.87 -8.34
C PHE A 188 1.54 -2.48 -8.80
N ILE A 189 1.09 -2.05 -9.98
CA ILE A 189 1.34 -0.71 -10.54
C ILE A 189 0.67 0.36 -9.68
N MET A 190 -0.54 0.13 -9.18
CA MET A 190 -1.25 1.10 -8.33
C MET A 190 -0.66 1.19 -6.92
N GLN A 191 -0.17 0.08 -6.37
CA GLN A 191 0.45 0.07 -5.05
C GLN A 191 1.85 0.67 -5.04
N LEU A 192 2.61 0.59 -6.14
CA LEU A 192 3.98 1.06 -6.20
C LEU A 192 4.10 2.58 -5.91
N PRO A 193 3.32 3.49 -6.54
CA PRO A 193 3.29 4.91 -6.19
C PRO A 193 2.86 5.14 -4.74
N LEU A 194 1.90 4.39 -4.22
CA LEU A 194 1.47 4.52 -2.82
C LEU A 194 2.61 4.18 -1.85
N TYR A 195 3.37 3.11 -2.08
CA TYR A 195 4.55 2.80 -1.28
C TYR A 195 5.63 3.88 -1.42
N ILE A 196 5.87 4.39 -2.63
CA ILE A 196 6.86 5.45 -2.89
C ILE A 196 6.44 6.78 -2.26
N MET A 197 5.15 7.14 -2.27
CA MET A 197 4.63 8.38 -1.69
C MET A 197 4.50 8.30 -0.16
N GLN A 198 4.21 7.12 0.38
CA GLN A 198 4.13 6.94 1.83
C GLN A 198 5.51 7.02 2.46
N LEU A 199 6.58 6.56 1.80
CA LEU A 199 7.93 6.51 2.40
C LEU A 199 8.46 7.89 2.87
N PRO A 200 8.43 8.96 2.04
CA PRO A 200 8.88 10.29 2.44
C PRO A 200 7.94 10.93 3.45
N LEU A 201 6.64 10.68 3.33
CA LEU A 201 5.61 11.24 4.21
C LEU A 201 5.76 10.67 5.61
N PHE A 202 6.00 9.36 5.70
CA PHE A 202 6.34 8.68 6.95
C PHE A 202 7.65 9.20 7.53
N ASN A 203 8.70 9.35 6.71
CA ASN A 203 9.99 9.89 7.16
C ASN A 203 9.90 11.36 7.63
N LYS A 204 8.98 12.16 7.09
CA LYS A 204 8.74 13.55 7.49
C LYS A 204 7.88 13.67 8.75
N VAL A 205 6.84 12.84 8.85
CA VAL A 205 5.87 12.89 9.95
C VAL A 205 6.42 12.22 11.21
N LEU A 206 7.31 11.24 11.06
CA LEU A 206 7.92 10.54 12.18
C LEU A 206 8.70 11.46 13.14
N PRO A 207 9.62 12.35 12.68
CA PRO A 207 10.28 13.34 13.54
C PRO A 207 9.32 14.32 14.22
N LEU A 208 8.30 14.78 13.50
CA LEU A 208 7.30 15.72 14.03
C LEU A 208 6.48 15.09 15.17
N PHE A 209 6.14 13.80 15.05
CA PHE A 209 5.50 13.06 16.14
C PHE A 209 6.40 12.87 17.36
N ILE A 210 7.69 12.61 17.13
CA ILE A 210 8.66 12.48 18.22
C ILE A 210 8.81 13.81 18.98
N MET A 211 8.78 14.95 18.29
CA MET A 211 8.89 16.28 18.90
C MET A 211 7.64 16.77 19.64
N GLN A 212 6.46 16.23 19.32
CA GLN A 212 5.18 16.61 19.95
C GLN A 212 4.84 15.77 21.18
N LEU A 213 5.67 14.78 21.53
CA LEU A 213 5.55 14.09 22.82
C LEU A 213 5.99 15.03 23.95
N PRO A 214 5.17 15.25 24.98
CA PRO A 214 5.69 15.82 26.22
C PRO A 214 6.76 14.88 26.79
N LEU A 215 7.89 15.46 27.20
CA LEU A 215 8.97 14.79 27.94
C LEU A 215 8.45 14.19 29.26
#